data_AF-A0A8T5DFG5-F1
#
_entry.id   AF-A0A8T5DFG5-F1
#
_cell.length_a   1.000
_cell.length_b   1.000
_cell.length_c   1.000
_cell.angle_alpha   90.00
_cell.angle_beta   90.00
_cell.angle_gamma   90.00
#
_symmetry.space_group_name_H-M   'P 1'
#
loop_
_entity.id
_entity.type
_entity.pdbx_description
1 polymer ?
#
loop_
_entity_poly.entity_id
_entity_poly.type
_entity_poly.pdbx_seq_one_letter_code
_entity_poly.pdbx_strand_id
1 'polypeptide(L)'
;MVNRMSQLSKPYGLDILTNQMLNNGYSLNTMGMAVVDSNSGNVNLYSSDKPSKHIDQAYNFEHIVKSYLSSEEGKSFMDYVDSRGKKMMKIKGVGAGDLGSNTVAAIMHNGIEGILLSNYDDRSFEDRVSQLASIYEISDDAAQEYVLAHELSHAAGHYDESSAEEFLVGYFTEMADNSEGEEKEKYESLANVAKERYEQATQAESGKEAA
;
A
#
# COMPACT_ATOMS: atom_id res chain seq x y z
N MET A 1 -5.42 -17.42 -27.91
CA MET A 1 -4.56 -16.78 -26.89
C MET A 1 -5.26 -16.91 -25.55
N VAL A 2 -4.69 -17.68 -24.62
CA VAL A 2 -5.31 -17.95 -23.31
C VAL A 2 -5.01 -16.79 -22.37
N ASN A 3 -6.07 -16.17 -21.86
CA ASN A 3 -6.03 -15.01 -20.98
C ASN A 3 -5.44 -15.43 -19.61
N ARG A 4 -4.18 -15.10 -19.33
CA ARG A 4 -3.45 -15.45 -18.08
C ARG A 4 -3.83 -14.54 -16.88
N MET A 5 -5.09 -14.13 -16.76
CA MET A 5 -5.56 -13.34 -15.62
C MET A 5 -6.32 -14.14 -14.55
N SER A 6 -6.54 -15.45 -14.74
CA SER A 6 -7.38 -16.24 -13.83
C SER A 6 -6.70 -16.73 -12.54
N GLN A 7 -5.56 -16.16 -12.12
CA GLN A 7 -4.82 -16.60 -10.93
C GLN A 7 -4.21 -15.46 -10.08
N LEU A 8 -4.77 -14.25 -10.13
CA LEU A 8 -4.40 -13.21 -9.15
C LEU A 8 -5.18 -13.47 -7.85
N SER A 9 -4.48 -13.48 -6.71
CA SER A 9 -5.11 -13.60 -5.40
C SER A 9 -5.86 -12.30 -5.06
N LYS A 10 -6.68 -12.36 -4.00
CA LYS A 10 -7.38 -11.16 -3.50
C LYS A 10 -6.36 -10.07 -3.12
N PRO A 11 -6.70 -8.79 -3.33
CA PRO A 11 -5.86 -7.67 -2.95
C PRO A 11 -5.78 -7.52 -1.42
N TYR A 12 -4.64 -7.03 -0.96
CA TYR A 12 -4.39 -6.54 0.40
C TYR A 12 -4.19 -5.04 0.29
N GLY A 13 -4.73 -4.25 1.21
CA GLY A 13 -4.74 -2.81 1.04
C GLY A 13 -5.09 -2.02 2.29
N LEU A 14 -4.47 -0.85 2.38
CA LEU A 14 -4.57 0.04 3.53
C LEU A 14 -5.93 0.75 3.62
N ASP A 15 -6.75 0.43 4.63
CA ASP A 15 -8.03 1.14 4.89
C ASP A 15 -7.89 2.39 5.80
N ILE A 16 -8.66 3.45 5.49
CA ILE A 16 -8.69 4.80 6.09
C ILE A 16 -9.64 4.89 7.31
N LEU A 17 -10.61 3.98 7.45
CA LEU A 17 -11.65 4.06 8.50
C LEU A 17 -11.77 2.75 9.29
N THR A 18 -10.92 2.54 10.30
CA THR A 18 -10.95 1.34 11.14
C THR A 18 -12.00 1.34 12.27
N ASN A 19 -12.97 2.25 12.26
CA ASN A 19 -14.07 2.26 13.25
C ASN A 19 -15.47 1.96 12.71
N GLN A 20 -15.62 1.65 11.42
CA GLN A 20 -16.90 1.15 10.89
C GLN A 20 -16.69 -0.02 9.92
N MET A 21 -17.06 -1.21 10.41
CA MET A 21 -17.48 -2.39 9.63
C MET A 21 -16.38 -3.25 9.00
N LEU A 22 -15.70 -4.02 9.86
CA LEU A 22 -15.05 -5.27 9.46
C LEU A 22 -16.11 -6.37 9.31
N ASN A 23 -16.89 -6.31 8.23
CA ASN A 23 -17.74 -7.42 7.82
C ASN A 23 -17.73 -7.52 6.29
N ASN A 24 -17.54 -8.76 5.82
CA ASN A 24 -17.53 -9.23 4.43
C ASN A 24 -16.16 -9.23 3.75
N GLY A 25 -15.74 -10.44 3.35
CA GLY A 25 -14.69 -10.62 2.36
C GLY A 25 -15.04 -9.80 1.13
N TYR A 26 -14.26 -8.75 0.90
CA TYR A 26 -14.47 -7.82 -0.19
C TYR A 26 -14.31 -8.56 -1.52
N SER A 27 -15.45 -8.81 -2.18
CA SER A 27 -15.47 -8.87 -3.63
C SER A 27 -15.22 -7.44 -4.08
N LEU A 28 -13.96 -7.11 -4.43
CA LEU A 28 -13.72 -5.88 -5.16
C LEU A 28 -14.56 -5.91 -6.43
N ASN A 29 -15.63 -5.14 -6.45
CA ASN A 29 -16.20 -4.69 -7.71
C ASN A 29 -15.24 -3.63 -8.23
N THR A 30 -14.10 -4.06 -8.80
CA THR A 30 -13.26 -3.15 -9.57
C THR A 30 -14.13 -2.64 -10.72
N MET A 31 -14.65 -1.42 -10.59
CA MET A 31 -15.34 -0.68 -11.65
C MET A 31 -14.35 -0.30 -12.79
N GLY A 32 -13.13 -0.80 -12.67
CA GLY A 32 -12.09 -0.97 -13.67
C GLY A 32 -10.81 -0.35 -13.18
N MET A 33 -9.73 -0.54 -13.93
CA MET A 33 -8.42 -0.01 -13.56
C MET A 33 -7.57 0.26 -14.79
N ALA A 34 -6.58 1.12 -14.63
CA ALA A 34 -5.49 1.32 -15.58
C ALA A 34 -4.16 0.97 -14.91
N VAL A 35 -3.27 0.30 -15.63
CA VAL A 35 -1.97 -0.13 -15.11
C VAL A 35 -0.88 0.24 -16.10
N VAL A 36 0.12 0.99 -15.64
CA VAL A 36 1.38 1.25 -16.36
C VAL A 36 2.29 0.03 -16.18
N ASP A 37 2.61 -0.68 -17.26
CA ASP A 37 3.54 -1.81 -17.23
C ASP A 37 4.97 -1.31 -16.99
N SER A 38 5.63 -1.85 -15.96
CA SER A 38 6.95 -1.36 -15.53
C SER A 38 8.08 -1.60 -16.54
N ASN A 39 7.92 -2.51 -17.51
CA ASN A 39 8.97 -2.81 -18.50
C ASN A 39 8.80 -1.98 -19.77
N SER A 40 7.56 -1.69 -20.16
CA SER A 40 7.24 -1.06 -21.44
C SER A 40 6.74 0.38 -21.32
N GLY A 41 6.27 0.81 -20.16
CA GLY A 41 5.60 2.10 -19.95
C GLY A 41 4.23 2.20 -20.61
N ASN A 42 3.75 1.12 -21.24
CA ASN A 42 2.44 1.06 -21.86
C ASN A 42 1.36 0.95 -20.79
N VAL A 43 0.23 1.64 -21.01
CA VAL A 43 -0.93 1.52 -20.14
C VAL A 43 -1.87 0.44 -20.64
N ASN A 44 -2.23 -0.46 -19.73
CA ASN A 44 -3.25 -1.47 -19.94
C ASN A 44 -4.52 -1.05 -19.20
N LEU A 45 -5.64 -1.00 -19.91
CA LEU A 45 -6.94 -0.64 -19.36
C LEU A 45 -7.80 -1.90 -19.16
N TYR A 46 -8.41 -2.02 -17.99
CA TYR A 46 -9.23 -3.17 -17.62
C TYR A 46 -10.62 -2.69 -17.20
N SER A 47 -11.59 -2.81 -18.12
CA SER A 47 -13.03 -2.60 -17.86
C SER A 47 -13.40 -1.29 -17.13
N SER A 48 -12.63 -0.22 -17.34
CA SER A 48 -12.84 1.07 -16.69
C SER A 48 -14.04 1.83 -17.24
N ASP A 49 -14.90 2.28 -16.34
CA ASP A 49 -15.98 3.25 -16.58
C ASP A 49 -15.47 4.69 -16.70
N LYS A 50 -14.35 5.03 -16.04
CA LYS A 50 -13.66 6.33 -16.07
C LYS A 50 -12.24 6.25 -16.67
N PRO A 51 -12.08 5.83 -17.95
CA PRO A 51 -10.80 5.44 -18.52
C PRO A 51 -9.72 6.53 -18.46
N SER A 52 -10.05 7.76 -18.88
CA SER A 52 -9.08 8.86 -18.84
C SER A 52 -8.60 9.17 -17.43
N LYS A 53 -9.50 9.12 -16.43
CA LYS A 53 -9.15 9.40 -15.04
C LYS A 53 -8.27 8.30 -14.45
N HIS A 54 -8.62 7.02 -14.66
CA HIS A 54 -7.76 5.92 -14.21
C HIS A 54 -6.39 5.96 -14.87
N ILE A 55 -6.29 6.31 -16.17
CA ILE A 55 -4.99 6.45 -16.85
C ILE A 55 -4.16 7.57 -16.23
N ASP A 56 -4.75 8.76 -16.04
CA ASP A 56 -4.06 9.91 -15.43
C ASP A 56 -3.55 9.57 -14.03
N GLN A 57 -4.40 8.93 -13.22
CA GLN A 57 -4.06 8.51 -11.85
C GLN A 57 -3.04 7.38 -11.81
N ALA A 58 -3.07 6.45 -12.78
CA ALA A 58 -2.07 5.39 -12.89
C ALA A 58 -0.69 5.96 -13.20
N TYR A 59 -0.58 6.92 -14.11
CA TYR A 59 0.69 7.61 -14.39
C TYR A 59 1.18 8.43 -13.21
N ASN A 60 0.28 9.15 -12.55
CA ASN A 60 0.63 9.93 -11.38
C ASN A 60 1.14 9.04 -10.23
N PHE A 61 0.44 7.95 -9.94
CA PHE A 61 0.86 7.01 -8.90
C PHE A 61 2.16 6.27 -9.28
N GLU A 62 2.35 5.95 -10.56
CA GLU A 62 3.62 5.41 -11.05
C GLU A 62 4.79 6.36 -10.80
N HIS A 63 4.59 7.67 -11.02
CA HIS A 63 5.58 8.68 -10.72
C HIS A 63 5.88 8.76 -9.21
N ILE A 64 4.86 8.74 -8.36
CA ILE A 64 5.00 8.74 -6.89
C ILE A 64 5.80 7.52 -6.42
N VAL A 65 5.43 6.32 -6.87
CA VAL A 65 6.13 5.07 -6.51
C VAL A 65 7.59 5.10 -6.97
N LYS A 66 7.86 5.54 -8.21
CA LYS A 66 9.23 5.69 -8.71
C LYS A 66 10.04 6.70 -7.91
N SER A 67 9.44 7.83 -7.58
CA SER A 67 10.08 8.88 -6.77
C SER A 67 10.48 8.31 -5.42
N TYR A 68 9.55 7.67 -4.71
CA TYR A 68 9.79 7.02 -3.42
C TYR A 68 10.89 5.95 -3.50
N LEU A 69 10.80 5.00 -4.45
CA LEU A 69 11.82 3.95 -4.59
C LEU A 69 13.22 4.48 -4.94
N SER A 70 13.32 5.73 -5.42
CA SER A 70 14.58 6.40 -5.71
C SER A 70 15.08 7.32 -4.59
N SER A 71 14.24 7.62 -3.59
CA SER A 71 14.55 8.49 -2.45
C SER A 71 15.47 7.80 -1.43
N GLU A 72 15.86 8.50 -0.37
CA GLU A 72 16.65 7.91 0.72
C GLU A 72 15.79 6.96 1.56
N GLU A 73 14.53 7.34 1.81
CA GLU A 73 13.55 6.55 2.55
C GLU A 73 13.22 5.23 1.84
N GLY A 74 12.93 5.29 0.53
CA GLY A 74 12.65 4.06 -0.22
C GLY A 74 13.86 3.12 -0.31
N LYS A 75 15.08 3.66 -0.41
CA LYS A 75 16.31 2.83 -0.34
C LYS A 75 16.50 2.23 1.03
N SER A 76 16.29 3.01 2.09
CA SER A 76 16.39 2.53 3.47
C SER A 76 15.41 1.39 3.75
N PHE A 77 14.16 1.52 3.29
CA PHE A 77 13.18 0.45 3.37
C PHE A 77 13.64 -0.83 2.65
N MET A 78 14.19 -0.69 1.44
CA MET A 78 14.68 -1.83 0.67
C MET A 78 15.89 -2.51 1.32
N ASP A 79 16.81 -1.72 1.91
CA ASP A 79 17.95 -2.23 2.67
C ASP A 79 17.48 -2.94 3.95
N TYR A 80 16.46 -2.40 4.62
CA TYR A 80 15.81 -3.05 5.76
C TYR A 80 15.22 -4.41 5.36
N VAL A 81 14.45 -4.47 4.27
CA VAL A 81 13.92 -5.73 3.72
C VAL A 81 15.03 -6.76 3.47
N ASP A 82 16.13 -6.36 2.81
CA ASP A 82 17.26 -7.27 2.53
C ASP A 82 17.97 -7.73 3.81
N SER A 83 18.16 -6.83 4.78
CA SER A 83 18.78 -7.16 6.08
C SER A 83 17.99 -8.21 6.88
N ARG A 84 16.67 -8.28 6.67
CA ARG A 84 15.79 -9.29 7.27
C ARG A 84 15.74 -10.59 6.45
N GLY A 85 16.57 -10.71 5.42
CA GLY A 85 16.64 -11.87 4.53
C GLY A 85 15.40 -12.06 3.67
N LYS A 86 14.58 -11.02 3.51
CA LYS A 86 13.38 -11.01 2.69
C LYS A 86 13.74 -10.61 1.26
N LYS A 87 12.87 -10.96 0.31
CA LYS A 87 13.01 -10.55 -1.08
C LYS A 87 11.71 -9.98 -1.57
N MET A 88 11.78 -8.80 -2.16
CA MET A 88 10.65 -8.19 -2.82
C MET A 88 10.19 -9.04 -4.00
N MET A 89 8.89 -9.30 -4.08
CA MET A 89 8.27 -9.81 -5.30
C MET A 89 8.48 -8.81 -6.44
N LYS A 90 8.43 -9.30 -7.67
CA LYS A 90 8.59 -8.43 -8.83
C LYS A 90 7.34 -7.57 -9.03
N ILE A 91 7.45 -6.26 -8.83
CA ILE A 91 6.40 -5.31 -9.23
C ILE A 91 6.39 -5.21 -10.77
N LYS A 92 5.27 -5.58 -11.39
CA LYS A 92 5.09 -5.62 -12.85
C LYS A 92 4.38 -4.40 -13.40
N GLY A 93 3.67 -3.68 -12.54
CA GLY A 93 3.03 -2.44 -12.91
C GLY A 93 2.62 -1.64 -11.70
N VAL A 94 2.31 -0.38 -11.96
CA VAL A 94 1.68 0.54 -11.03
C VAL A 94 0.44 1.09 -11.70
N GLY A 95 -0.67 1.16 -10.99
CA GLY A 95 -1.95 1.50 -11.57
C GLY A 95 -2.86 2.26 -10.63
N ALA A 96 -4.05 2.56 -11.12
CA ALA A 96 -5.13 3.16 -10.35
C ALA A 96 -6.44 2.47 -10.71
N GLY A 97 -7.32 2.32 -9.73
CA GLY A 97 -8.67 1.80 -9.93
C GLY A 97 -9.55 2.01 -8.70
N ASP A 98 -10.80 1.59 -8.80
CA ASP A 98 -11.75 1.72 -7.68
C ASP A 98 -11.59 0.55 -6.70
N LEU A 99 -10.99 0.83 -5.54
CA LEU A 99 -10.73 -0.15 -4.47
C LEU A 99 -11.76 -0.07 -3.32
N GLY A 100 -12.73 0.85 -3.40
CA GLY A 100 -13.77 1.07 -2.39
C GLY A 100 -13.59 2.39 -1.63
N SER A 101 -14.47 2.69 -0.68
CA SER A 101 -14.42 4.01 -0.02
C SER A 101 -13.22 4.16 0.91
N ASN A 102 -12.78 3.07 1.53
CA ASN A 102 -11.86 3.12 2.65
C ASN A 102 -10.41 2.86 2.26
N THR A 103 -10.10 2.28 1.11
CA THR A 103 -8.71 1.92 0.79
C THR A 103 -7.89 3.13 0.29
N VAL A 104 -6.61 3.29 0.65
CA VAL A 104 -5.70 4.29 0.08
C VAL A 104 -5.00 3.73 -1.16
N ALA A 105 -4.37 2.58 -0.97
CA ALA A 105 -3.67 1.81 -1.97
C ALA A 105 -3.83 0.32 -1.67
N ALA A 106 -3.43 -0.51 -2.62
CA ALA A 106 -3.40 -1.95 -2.46
C ALA A 106 -2.30 -2.55 -3.33
N ILE A 107 -1.91 -3.78 -3.01
CA ILE A 107 -1.14 -4.64 -3.90
C ILE A 107 -1.98 -5.84 -4.35
N MET A 108 -2.04 -6.04 -5.67
CA MET A 108 -2.57 -7.25 -6.28
C MET A 108 -1.43 -8.15 -6.72
N HIS A 109 -1.35 -9.38 -6.20
CA HIS A 109 -0.25 -10.28 -6.54
C HIS A 109 -0.67 -11.73 -6.71
N ASN A 110 0.27 -12.57 -7.15
CA ASN A 110 0.14 -14.04 -7.17
C ASN A 110 1.23 -14.75 -6.33
N GLY A 111 1.93 -14.01 -5.48
CA GLY A 111 3.06 -14.49 -4.68
C GLY A 111 4.42 -14.47 -5.40
N ILE A 112 4.44 -14.24 -6.71
CA ILE A 112 5.66 -14.11 -7.52
C ILE A 112 5.79 -12.68 -8.06
N GLU A 113 4.67 -12.13 -8.54
CA GLU A 113 4.58 -10.83 -9.18
C GLU A 113 3.41 -10.04 -8.61
N GLY A 114 3.57 -8.72 -8.54
CA GLY A 114 2.58 -7.79 -7.97
C GLY A 114 2.32 -6.57 -8.85
N ILE A 115 1.16 -5.95 -8.66
CA ILE A 115 0.77 -4.65 -9.22
C ILE A 115 0.37 -3.78 -8.05
N LEU A 116 1.02 -2.62 -7.89
CA LEU A 116 0.60 -1.60 -6.93
C LEU A 116 -0.54 -0.79 -7.52
N LEU A 117 -1.59 -0.57 -6.75
CA LEU A 117 -2.77 0.17 -7.18
C LEU A 117 -3.07 1.28 -6.19
N SER A 118 -3.21 2.51 -6.67
CA SER A 118 -3.87 3.56 -5.92
C SER A 118 -5.39 3.46 -6.08
N ASN A 119 -6.10 3.92 -5.07
CA ASN A 119 -7.55 3.96 -5.10
C ASN A 119 -8.08 5.28 -5.69
N TYR A 120 -8.84 5.20 -6.78
CA TYR A 120 -9.48 6.34 -7.43
C TYR A 120 -11.02 6.31 -7.39
N ASP A 121 -11.63 6.05 -6.23
CA ASP A 121 -13.09 6.23 -6.07
C ASP A 121 -13.44 7.73 -5.89
N ASP A 122 -13.34 8.49 -6.99
CA ASP A 122 -13.54 9.95 -7.14
C ASP A 122 -12.66 10.86 -6.25
N ARG A 123 -11.59 10.29 -5.70
CA ARG A 123 -10.56 10.98 -4.90
C ARG A 123 -9.19 10.50 -5.33
N SER A 124 -8.22 11.40 -5.42
CA SER A 124 -6.86 11.00 -5.79
C SER A 124 -6.18 10.23 -4.67
N PHE A 125 -5.04 9.63 -5.00
CA PHE A 125 -4.15 9.04 -4.00
C PHE A 125 -3.74 10.07 -2.94
N GLU A 126 -3.34 11.26 -3.37
CA GLU A 126 -2.91 12.35 -2.50
C GLU A 126 -4.04 12.83 -1.58
N ASP A 127 -5.26 12.99 -2.08
CA ASP A 127 -6.41 13.35 -1.24
C ASP A 127 -6.61 12.34 -0.10
N ARG A 128 -6.39 11.05 -0.39
CA ARG A 128 -6.51 9.95 0.58
C ARG A 128 -5.33 9.92 1.54
N VAL A 129 -4.12 10.21 1.07
CA VAL A 129 -2.93 10.39 1.91
C VAL A 129 -3.12 11.56 2.87
N SER A 130 -3.56 12.72 2.42
CA SER A 130 -3.81 13.88 3.30
C SER A 130 -4.92 13.58 4.32
N GLN A 131 -5.93 12.79 3.95
CA GLN A 131 -6.94 12.31 4.90
C GLN A 131 -6.31 11.40 5.97
N LEU A 132 -5.46 10.46 5.57
CA LEU A 132 -4.74 9.56 6.48
C LEU A 132 -3.82 10.37 7.41
N ALA A 133 -3.07 11.31 6.87
CA ALA A 133 -2.19 12.22 7.60
C ALA A 133 -2.95 12.98 8.69
N SER A 134 -4.15 13.49 8.35
CA SER A 134 -5.02 14.19 9.29
C SER A 134 -5.56 13.28 10.40
N ILE A 135 -5.84 12.01 10.11
CA ILE A 135 -6.35 11.04 11.11
C ILE A 135 -5.27 10.72 12.15
N TYR A 136 -4.03 10.56 11.70
CA TYR A 136 -2.90 10.17 12.55
C TYR A 136 -2.06 11.34 13.05
N GLU A 137 -2.45 12.58 12.73
CA GLU A 137 -1.73 13.81 13.10
C GLU A 137 -0.25 13.82 12.65
N ILE A 138 0.01 13.27 11.47
CA ILE A 138 1.34 13.26 10.83
C ILE A 138 1.35 14.13 9.57
N SER A 139 2.53 14.41 9.00
CA SER A 139 2.63 15.13 7.73
C SER A 139 2.19 14.27 6.54
N ASP A 140 1.74 14.93 5.47
CA ASP A 140 1.37 14.25 4.21
C ASP A 140 2.53 13.41 3.64
N ASP A 141 3.76 13.91 3.74
CA ASP A 141 4.96 13.19 3.31
C ASP A 141 5.18 11.90 4.13
N ALA A 142 4.99 11.97 5.45
CA ALA A 142 5.09 10.80 6.32
C ALA A 142 3.97 9.79 6.05
N ALA A 143 2.73 10.27 5.84
CA ALA A 143 1.61 9.41 5.48
C ALA A 143 1.80 8.73 4.11
N GLN A 144 2.36 9.43 3.12
CA GLN A 144 2.68 8.84 1.83
C GLN A 144 3.73 7.74 1.98
N GLU A 145 4.81 8.01 2.71
CA GLU A 145 5.84 7.00 3.00
C GLU A 145 5.24 5.78 3.70
N TYR A 146 4.41 6.01 4.71
CA TYR A 146 3.73 4.93 5.43
C TYR A 146 2.91 4.04 4.51
N VAL A 147 2.06 4.63 3.65
CA VAL A 147 1.23 3.89 2.69
C VAL A 147 2.12 3.07 1.74
N LEU A 148 3.16 3.68 1.18
CA LEU A 148 4.03 2.99 0.22
C LEU A 148 4.84 1.87 0.88
N ALA A 149 5.43 2.13 2.05
CA ALA A 149 6.15 1.12 2.82
C ALA A 149 5.23 -0.04 3.21
N HIS A 150 3.98 0.23 3.57
CA HIS A 150 2.98 -0.78 3.87
C HIS A 150 2.71 -1.70 2.68
N GLU A 151 2.37 -1.15 1.52
CA GLU A 151 2.12 -1.98 0.32
C GLU A 151 3.38 -2.74 -0.13
N LEU A 152 4.55 -2.16 0.07
CA LEU A 152 5.84 -2.81 -0.21
C LEU A 152 6.18 -3.89 0.82
N SER A 153 5.70 -3.82 2.06
CA SER A 153 5.86 -4.89 3.05
C SER A 153 5.10 -6.17 2.64
N HIS A 154 3.90 -6.00 2.06
CA HIS A 154 3.18 -7.11 1.41
C HIS A 154 4.00 -7.68 0.25
N ALA A 155 4.63 -6.81 -0.55
CA ALA A 155 5.54 -7.24 -1.61
C ALA A 155 6.78 -7.99 -1.07
N ALA A 156 7.20 -7.72 0.17
CA ALA A 156 8.27 -8.43 0.89
C ALA A 156 7.83 -9.77 1.52
N GLY A 157 6.57 -10.16 1.34
CA GLY A 157 6.03 -11.44 1.79
C GLY A 157 5.30 -11.41 3.14
N HIS A 158 4.89 -10.24 3.61
CA HIS A 158 4.02 -10.07 4.78
C HIS A 158 2.57 -9.96 4.30
N TYR A 159 1.90 -11.09 4.05
CA TYR A 159 0.63 -11.09 3.30
C TYR A 159 -0.61 -10.74 4.12
N ASP A 160 -0.54 -10.81 5.43
CA ASP A 160 -1.61 -10.37 6.33
C ASP A 160 -1.28 -8.99 6.91
N GLU A 161 -2.33 -8.26 7.28
CA GLU A 161 -2.21 -6.90 7.81
C GLU A 161 -1.39 -6.88 9.10
N SER A 162 -1.61 -7.83 10.02
CA SER A 162 -0.87 -7.83 11.29
C SER A 162 0.63 -8.05 11.07
N SER A 163 1.03 -8.98 10.21
CA SER A 163 2.45 -9.18 9.89
C SER A 163 3.07 -8.01 9.14
N ALA A 164 2.32 -7.34 8.26
CA ALA A 164 2.78 -6.14 7.55
C ALA A 164 3.05 -5.00 8.54
N GLU A 165 2.10 -4.73 9.44
CA GLU A 165 2.24 -3.68 10.44
C GLU A 165 3.33 -3.98 11.46
N GLU A 166 3.47 -5.23 11.93
CA GLU A 166 4.58 -5.63 12.82
C GLU A 166 5.94 -5.38 12.15
N PHE A 167 6.06 -5.68 10.86
CA PHE A 167 7.28 -5.41 10.10
C PHE A 167 7.58 -3.91 10.02
N LEU A 168 6.56 -3.08 9.78
CA LEU A 168 6.71 -1.62 9.75
C LEU A 168 7.04 -1.01 11.10
N VAL A 169 6.49 -1.54 12.21
CA VAL A 169 6.89 -1.12 13.56
C VAL A 169 8.40 -1.31 13.73
N GLY A 170 8.92 -2.47 13.32
CA GLY A 170 10.36 -2.75 13.35
C GLY A 170 11.17 -1.79 12.48
N TYR A 171 10.72 -1.54 11.25
CA TYR A 171 11.40 -0.63 10.32
C TYR A 171 11.45 0.81 10.85
N PHE A 172 10.31 1.39 11.21
CA PHE A 172 10.25 2.78 11.64
C PHE A 172 10.93 3.00 13.00
N THR A 173 10.92 2.00 13.89
CA THR A 173 11.70 2.08 15.14
C THR A 173 13.20 2.13 14.85
N GLU A 174 13.69 1.28 13.93
CA GLU A 174 15.10 1.27 13.54
C GLU A 174 15.51 2.60 12.87
N MET A 175 14.62 3.19 12.06
CA MET A 175 14.85 4.53 11.50
C MET A 175 14.90 5.60 12.59
N ALA A 176 13.97 5.58 13.54
CA ALA A 176 13.95 6.53 14.66
C ALA A 176 15.21 6.43 15.55
N ASP A 177 15.70 5.21 15.80
CA ASP A 177 16.91 4.97 16.60
C ASP A 177 18.19 5.47 15.92
N ASN A 178 18.19 5.56 14.59
CA ASN A 178 19.33 5.98 13.77
C ASN A 178 19.26 7.44 13.28
N SER A 179 18.21 8.17 13.65
CA SER A 179 17.98 9.57 13.27
C SER A 179 18.00 10.51 14.48
N GLU A 180 18.06 11.82 14.21
CA GLU A 180 17.98 12.87 15.23
C GLU A 180 17.01 13.98 14.77
N GLY A 181 16.54 14.82 15.71
CA GLY A 181 15.70 15.98 15.41
C GLY A 181 14.35 15.64 14.77
N GLU A 182 13.92 16.45 13.79
CA GLU A 182 12.62 16.31 13.11
C GLU A 182 12.45 14.95 12.41
N GLU A 183 13.55 14.38 11.91
CA GLU A 183 13.51 13.06 11.25
C GLU A 183 13.22 11.94 12.26
N LYS A 184 13.83 12.02 13.45
CA LYS A 184 13.51 11.09 14.54
C LYS A 184 12.04 11.21 14.95
N GLU A 185 11.54 12.42 15.13
CA GLU A 185 10.13 12.66 15.51
C GLU A 185 9.15 12.11 14.46
N LYS A 186 9.48 12.27 13.16
CA LYS A 186 8.75 11.66 12.05
C LYS A 186 8.67 10.14 12.20
N TYR A 187 9.81 9.46 12.39
CA TYR A 187 9.83 8.00 12.45
C TYR A 187 9.25 7.43 13.76
N GLU A 188 9.39 8.12 14.89
CA GLU A 188 8.67 7.76 16.13
C GLU A 188 7.16 7.83 15.91
N SER A 189 6.67 8.84 15.20
CA SER A 189 5.26 8.97 14.85
C SER A 189 4.79 7.84 13.93
N LEU A 190 5.56 7.52 12.89
CA LEU A 190 5.26 6.42 11.97
C LEU A 190 5.27 5.05 12.67
N ALA A 191 6.22 4.81 13.57
CA ALA A 191 6.27 3.59 14.38
C ALA A 191 5.02 3.47 15.28
N ASN A 192 4.52 4.58 15.83
CA ASN A 192 3.29 4.59 16.62
C ASN A 192 2.05 4.29 15.76
N VAL A 193 1.96 4.86 14.55
CA VAL A 193 0.87 4.55 13.59
C VAL A 193 0.85 3.06 13.24
N ALA A 194 2.01 2.50 12.87
CA ALA A 194 2.14 1.08 12.56
C ALA A 194 1.75 0.21 13.76
N LYS A 195 2.14 0.60 14.97
CA LYS A 195 1.80 -0.13 16.20
C LYS A 195 0.30 -0.13 16.49
N GLU A 196 -0.36 1.02 16.37
CA GLU A 196 -1.81 1.11 16.55
C GLU A 196 -2.54 0.21 15.55
N ARG A 197 -2.10 0.22 14.28
CA ARG A 197 -2.69 -0.61 13.23
C ARG A 197 -2.41 -2.10 13.41
N TYR A 198 -1.22 -2.49 13.89
CA TYR A 198 -0.92 -3.86 14.29
C TYR A 198 -1.89 -4.38 15.36
N GLU A 199 -2.15 -3.58 16.40
CA GLU A 199 -3.09 -3.94 17.47
C GLU A 199 -4.51 -4.09 16.92
N GLN A 200 -4.95 -3.21 16.01
CA GLN A 200 -6.25 -3.29 15.34
C GLN A 200 -6.36 -4.56 14.47
N ALA A 201 -5.34 -4.85 13.66
CA ALA A 201 -5.31 -6.02 12.78
C ALA A 201 -5.37 -7.34 13.59
N THR A 202 -4.59 -7.44 14.67
CA THR A 202 -4.56 -8.61 15.55
C THR A 202 -5.92 -8.85 16.22
N GLN A 203 -6.58 -7.79 16.70
CA GLN A 203 -7.92 -7.90 17.28
C GLN A 203 -8.95 -8.35 16.25
N ALA A 204 -8.88 -7.83 15.02
CA ALA A 204 -9.76 -8.23 13.94
C ALA A 204 -9.61 -9.71 13.55
N GLU A 205 -8.40 -10.24 13.59
CA GLU A 205 -8.12 -11.65 13.30
C GLU A 205 -8.63 -12.58 14.40
N SER A 206 -8.35 -12.27 15.67
CA SER A 206 -8.83 -13.06 16.81
C SER A 206 -10.36 -13.11 16.90
N GLY A 207 -11.06 -12.03 16.52
CA GLY A 207 -12.52 -11.99 16.45
C GLY A 207 -13.13 -12.91 15.39
N LYS A 208 -12.39 -13.23 14.32
CA LYS A 208 -12.84 -14.16 13.26
C LYS A 208 -12.74 -15.61 13.67
N GLU A 209 -11.79 -15.97 14.54
CA GLU A 209 -11.65 -17.34 15.04
C GLU A 209 -12.72 -17.70 16.08
N ALA A 210 -13.31 -16.70 16.72
CA ALA A 210 -14.33 -16.88 17.76
C ALA A 210 -15.77 -16.94 17.22
N ALA A 211 -16.01 -16.66 15.94
CA ALA A 211 -17.32 -16.59 15.29
C ALA A 211 -17.59 -17.81 14.37
#